data_AF-A0A7W1D572-F1
#
_entry.id   AF-A0A7W1D572-F1
#
_cell.length_a   1.000
_cell.length_b   1.000
_cell.length_c   1.000
_cell.angle_alpha   90.00
_cell.angle_beta   90.00
_cell.angle_gamma   90.00
#
_symmetry.space_group_name_H-M   'P 1'
#
loop_
_entity.id
_entity.type
_entity.pdbx_description
1 polymer ?
#
loop_
_entity_poly.entity_id
_entity_poly.type
_entity_poly.pdbx_seq_one_letter_code
_entity_poly.pdbx_strand_id
1 'polypeptide(L)'
;RTFDQVLLQLEFPDGMAQLITSFAVPASRAPVIEVHCTEGSISLGQGGWFDPEASVDVYRRDEDNEDAEGWRVETPSAPGPVDNLIGMGPAHFVACLRGEEQPVLTAEQACHVLEIALRAKESAAAGRAVALETTF
;
A
#
# COMPACT_ATOMS: atom_id res chain seq x y z
N ARG A 1 25.12 6.09 -6.75
CA ARG A 1 24.22 6.05 -7.92
C ARG A 1 22.81 6.24 -7.42
N THR A 2 22.06 7.19 -7.96
CA THR A 2 20.64 7.38 -7.66
C THR A 2 19.84 6.64 -8.72
N PHE A 3 18.75 5.98 -8.33
CA PHE A 3 17.89 5.24 -9.25
C PHE A 3 16.62 6.06 -9.50
N ASP A 4 16.24 6.22 -10.77
CA ASP A 4 15.00 6.90 -11.16
C ASP A 4 13.82 5.92 -11.28
N GLN A 5 14.13 4.62 -11.27
CA GLN A 5 13.18 3.50 -11.25
C GLN A 5 13.70 2.38 -10.37
N VAL A 6 12.83 1.82 -9.53
CA VAL A 6 13.13 0.65 -8.71
C VAL A 6 11.95 -0.30 -8.76
N LEU A 7 12.24 -1.57 -9.05
CA LEU A 7 11.35 -2.70 -8.84
C LEU A 7 11.84 -3.45 -7.61
N LEU A 8 10.98 -3.60 -6.60
CA LEU A 8 11.25 -4.31 -5.36
C LEU A 8 10.25 -5.46 -5.23
N GLN A 9 10.75 -6.62 -4.81
CA GLN A 9 9.94 -7.76 -4.42
C GLN A 9 10.17 -8.03 -2.93
N LEU A 10 9.08 -8.21 -2.20
CA LEU A 10 9.08 -8.56 -0.78
C LEU A 10 8.39 -9.90 -0.62
N GLU A 11 9.02 -10.79 0.15
CA GLU A 11 8.47 -12.08 0.52
C GLU A 11 7.95 -12.00 1.96
N PHE A 12 6.72 -12.46 2.16
CA PHE A 12 6.07 -12.60 3.46
C PHE A 12 5.79 -14.09 3.71
N PRO A 13 5.56 -14.51 4.96
CA PRO A 13 5.26 -15.91 5.27
C PRO A 13 4.11 -16.50 4.43
N ASP A 14 3.07 -15.69 4.16
CA ASP A 14 1.85 -16.11 3.49
C ASP A 14 1.62 -15.39 2.15
N GLY A 15 2.65 -14.78 1.56
CA GLY A 15 2.47 -14.07 0.30
C GLY A 15 3.68 -13.29 -0.20
N MET A 16 3.45 -12.47 -1.22
CA MET A 16 4.47 -11.63 -1.82
C MET A 16 3.90 -10.27 -2.17
N ALA A 17 4.74 -9.24 -2.12
CA ALA A 17 4.41 -7.91 -2.64
C ALA A 17 5.41 -7.50 -3.71
N GLN A 18 4.92 -6.77 -4.70
CA GLN A 18 5.73 -6.12 -5.70
C GLN A 18 5.51 -4.61 -5.62
N LEU A 19 6.60 -3.85 -5.54
CA LEU A 19 6.57 -2.40 -5.54
C LEU A 19 7.36 -1.89 -6.75
N ILE A 20 6.72 -1.05 -7.55
CA ILE A 20 7.38 -0.29 -8.62
C ILE A 20 7.31 1.19 -8.23
N THR A 21 8.48 1.83 -8.10
CA THR A 21 8.57 3.27 -7.89
C THR A 21 9.39 3.89 -9.02
N SER A 22 8.94 5.04 -9.52
CA SER A 22 9.52 5.67 -10.71
C SER A 22 9.30 7.18 -10.71
N PHE A 23 10.36 7.93 -11.00
CA PHE A 23 10.30 9.35 -11.38
C PHE A 23 10.33 9.56 -12.90
N ALA A 24 10.41 8.47 -13.68
CA ALA A 24 10.62 8.51 -15.13
C ALA A 24 9.41 8.03 -15.95
N VAL A 25 8.25 7.76 -15.31
CA VAL A 25 7.02 7.32 -15.98
C VAL A 25 5.90 8.34 -15.75
N PRO A 26 5.70 9.29 -16.68
CA PRO A 26 4.60 10.23 -16.56
C PRO A 26 3.26 9.54 -16.82
N ALA A 27 2.22 9.95 -16.09
CA ALA A 27 0.82 9.54 -16.30
C ALA A 27 0.61 8.01 -16.33
N SER A 28 1.30 7.28 -15.44
CA SER A 28 1.08 5.85 -15.26
C SER A 28 -0.40 5.57 -14.93
N ARG A 29 -0.93 4.50 -15.53
CA ARG A 29 -2.24 3.93 -15.17
C ARG A 29 -2.12 2.76 -14.20
N ALA A 30 -0.91 2.44 -13.75
CA ALA A 30 -0.71 1.39 -12.75
C ALA A 30 -1.44 1.78 -11.45
N PRO A 31 -2.04 0.80 -10.75
CA PRO A 31 -2.69 1.06 -9.47
C PRO A 31 -1.68 1.57 -8.44
N VAL A 32 -2.18 2.32 -7.46
CA VAL A 32 -1.38 2.76 -6.29
C VAL A 32 -1.17 1.56 -5.37
N ILE A 33 -2.21 0.76 -5.18
CA ILE A 33 -2.16 -0.52 -4.49
C ILE A 33 -3.16 -1.46 -5.17
N GLU A 34 -2.75 -2.71 -5.34
CA GLU A 34 -3.61 -3.79 -5.82
C GLU A 34 -3.32 -5.03 -4.99
N VAL A 35 -4.38 -5.69 -4.53
CA VAL A 35 -4.32 -6.86 -3.66
C VAL A 35 -5.06 -7.99 -4.33
N HIS A 36 -4.37 -9.11 -4.53
CA HIS A 36 -4.95 -10.33 -5.08
C HIS A 36 -5.05 -11.39 -4.00
N CYS A 37 -6.22 -12.00 -3.88
CA CYS A 37 -6.51 -13.09 -2.95
C CYS A 37 -7.23 -14.23 -3.69
N THR A 38 -7.59 -15.30 -2.97
CA THR A 38 -8.21 -16.49 -3.57
C THR A 38 -9.57 -16.19 -4.21
N GLU A 39 -10.33 -15.26 -3.62
CA GLU A 39 -11.71 -14.92 -4.05
C GLU A 39 -11.78 -13.74 -5.03
N GLY A 40 -10.64 -13.14 -5.38
CA GLY A 40 -10.64 -12.00 -6.28
C GLY A 40 -9.55 -10.97 -5.99
N SER A 41 -9.80 -9.74 -6.41
CA SER A 41 -8.82 -8.65 -6.36
C SER A 41 -9.47 -7.33 -5.99
N ILE A 42 -8.70 -6.46 -5.33
CA ILE A 42 -9.09 -5.08 -5.04
C ILE A 42 -7.99 -4.16 -5.58
N SER A 43 -8.37 -3.11 -6.28
CA SER A 43 -7.44 -2.17 -6.91
C SER A 43 -7.84 -0.72 -6.59
N LEU A 44 -6.86 0.09 -6.20
CA LEU A 44 -7.02 1.53 -5.97
C LEU A 44 -6.21 2.30 -7.02
N GLY A 45 -6.90 3.07 -7.84
CA GLY A 45 -6.30 3.88 -8.88
C GLY A 45 -5.64 5.18 -8.39
N GLN A 46 -4.82 5.78 -9.26
CA GLN A 46 -4.09 7.04 -9.00
C GLN A 46 -4.98 8.24 -8.67
N GLY A 47 -6.26 8.22 -9.07
CA GLY A 47 -7.18 9.33 -8.83
C GLY A 47 -7.71 9.41 -7.39
N GLY A 48 -7.76 8.29 -6.68
CA GLY A 48 -8.48 8.15 -5.41
C GLY A 48 -7.62 8.06 -4.16
N TRP A 49 -6.30 7.87 -4.27
CA TRP A 49 -5.47 7.53 -3.10
C TRP A 49 -5.36 8.62 -2.01
N PHE A 50 -5.74 9.86 -2.33
CA PHE A 50 -5.81 10.98 -1.38
C PHE A 50 -7.24 11.45 -1.08
N ASP A 51 -8.24 10.70 -1.54
CA ASP A 51 -9.65 10.96 -1.26
C ASP A 51 -10.18 9.91 -0.29
N PRO A 52 -10.59 10.28 0.94
CA PRO A 52 -11.13 9.33 1.92
C PRO A 52 -12.39 8.61 1.44
N GLU A 53 -13.10 9.18 0.46
CA GLU A 53 -14.33 8.63 -0.11
C GLU A 53 -14.10 8.00 -1.49
N ALA A 54 -12.84 7.76 -1.87
CA ALA A 54 -12.52 7.18 -3.16
C ALA A 54 -13.16 5.81 -3.36
N SER A 55 -13.67 5.60 -4.57
CA SER A 55 -14.07 4.28 -5.02
C SER A 55 -12.86 3.35 -5.21
N VAL A 56 -13.08 2.06 -5.02
CA VAL A 56 -12.12 1.00 -5.33
C VAL A 56 -12.69 0.08 -6.41
N ASP A 57 -11.83 -0.43 -7.28
CA ASP A 57 -12.21 -1.46 -8.24
C ASP A 57 -12.12 -2.83 -7.54
N VAL A 58 -13.20 -3.60 -7.58
CA VAL A 58 -13.27 -4.94 -6.98
C VAL A 58 -13.59 -5.96 -8.05
N TYR A 59 -12.71 -6.94 -8.17
CA TYR A 59 -12.96 -8.16 -8.93
C TYR A 59 -13.37 -9.26 -7.95
N ARG A 60 -14.51 -9.89 -8.19
CA ARG A 60 -14.90 -11.11 -7.48
C ARG A 60 -14.90 -12.29 -8.43
N ARG A 61 -14.37 -13.41 -7.96
CA ARG A 61 -14.45 -14.70 -8.61
C ARG A 61 -15.75 -15.38 -8.18
N ASP A 62 -16.46 -15.96 -9.14
CA ASP A 62 -17.72 -16.68 -8.92
C ASP A 62 -17.78 -17.82 -9.93
N GLU A 63 -17.22 -18.97 -9.55
CA GLU A 63 -17.13 -20.15 -10.43
C GLU A 63 -18.50 -20.72 -10.79
N ASP A 64 -19.54 -20.41 -10.02
CA ASP A 64 -20.90 -20.89 -10.21
C ASP A 64 -21.77 -19.92 -11.05
N ASN A 65 -21.27 -18.70 -11.29
CA ASN A 65 -22.01 -17.66 -12.00
C ASN A 65 -21.08 -16.75 -12.82
N GLU A 66 -20.79 -17.18 -14.05
CA GLU A 66 -19.93 -16.44 -15.00
C GLU A 66 -20.41 -14.99 -15.25
N ASP A 67 -21.72 -14.73 -15.18
CA ASP A 67 -22.28 -13.38 -15.34
C ASP A 67 -22.02 -12.47 -14.11
N ALA A 68 -21.68 -13.07 -12.96
CA ALA A 68 -21.29 -12.35 -11.76
C ALA A 68 -19.78 -12.08 -11.68
N GLU A 69 -18.95 -12.71 -12.52
CA GLU A 69 -17.52 -12.45 -12.58
C GLU A 69 -17.22 -11.13 -13.32
N GLY A 70 -16.31 -10.34 -12.76
CA GLY A 70 -15.84 -9.11 -13.40
C GLY A 70 -15.50 -8.00 -12.43
N TRP A 71 -14.90 -6.94 -12.99
CA TRP A 71 -14.57 -5.72 -12.26
C TRP A 71 -15.81 -4.87 -12.02
N ARG A 72 -15.95 -4.39 -10.79
CA ARG A 72 -17.00 -3.46 -10.38
C ARG A 72 -16.38 -2.33 -9.58
N VAL A 73 -16.93 -1.13 -9.75
CA VAL A 73 -16.55 0.03 -8.95
C VAL A 73 -17.39 -0.01 -7.68
N GLU A 74 -16.74 -0.14 -6.53
CA GLU A 74 -17.38 -0.07 -5.21
C GLU A 74 -17.07 1.30 -4.60
N THR A 75 -18.12 2.02 -4.19
CA THR A 75 -18.00 3.33 -3.53
C THR A 75 -18.47 3.21 -2.08
N PRO A 76 -17.82 3.87 -1.11
CA PRO A 76 -18.32 3.92 0.26
C PRO A 76 -19.79 4.34 0.29
N SER A 77 -20.61 3.60 1.04
CA SER A 77 -22.06 3.83 1.10
C SER A 77 -22.46 4.98 2.03
N ALA A 78 -21.52 5.45 2.85
CA ALA A 78 -21.66 6.60 3.72
C ALA A 78 -20.29 7.27 3.90
N PRO A 79 -20.26 8.59 4.16
CA PRO A 79 -19.02 9.28 4.50
C PRO A 79 -18.32 8.60 5.68
N GLY A 80 -17.03 8.34 5.52
CA GLY A 80 -16.16 7.92 6.60
C GLY A 80 -16.02 9.00 7.67
N PRO A 81 -15.41 8.69 8.82
CA PRO A 81 -15.19 9.65 9.90
C PRO A 81 -14.09 10.69 9.58
N VAL A 82 -13.60 10.71 8.34
CA VAL A 82 -12.38 11.42 7.93
C VAL A 82 -12.70 12.38 6.81
N ASP A 83 -12.70 13.66 7.13
CA ASP A 83 -12.90 14.72 6.13
C ASP A 83 -11.58 15.19 5.48
N ASN A 84 -10.43 14.86 6.09
CA ASN A 84 -9.10 15.29 5.63
C ASN A 84 -7.99 14.30 6.03
N LEU A 85 -7.57 13.45 5.10
CA LEU A 85 -6.53 12.43 5.32
C LEU A 85 -5.20 13.01 5.82
N ILE A 86 -4.76 14.15 5.28
CA ILE A 86 -3.49 14.79 5.68
C ILE A 86 -3.63 15.39 7.08
N GLY A 87 -4.77 16.01 7.37
CA GLY A 87 -5.07 16.64 8.65
C GLY A 87 -5.15 15.66 9.82
N MET A 88 -5.47 14.39 9.56
CA MET A 88 -5.52 13.34 10.59
C MET A 88 -4.19 13.13 11.28
N GLY A 89 -3.07 13.13 10.54
CA GLY A 89 -1.76 12.83 11.10
C GLY A 89 -1.36 13.76 12.25
N PRO A 90 -1.38 15.09 12.04
CA PRO A 90 -1.12 16.06 13.10
C PRO A 90 -2.13 15.98 14.26
N ALA A 91 -3.42 15.76 13.97
CA ALA A 91 -4.44 15.62 15.01
C ALA A 91 -4.17 14.40 15.92
N HIS A 92 -3.91 13.25 15.31
CA HIS A 92 -3.53 12.00 15.98
C HIS A 92 -2.28 12.19 16.85
N PHE A 93 -1.26 12.87 16.30
CA PHE A 93 -0.02 13.14 17.01
C PHE A 93 -0.25 13.97 18.28
N VAL A 94 -1.10 15.00 18.22
CA VAL A 94 -1.47 15.80 19.40
C VAL A 94 -2.24 14.97 20.43
N ALA A 95 -3.17 14.12 20.00
CA ALA A 95 -3.92 13.22 20.91
C ALA A 95 -2.97 12.26 21.64
N CYS A 96 -1.97 11.71 20.94
CA CYS A 96 -0.91 10.89 21.55
C CYS A 96 -0.11 11.65 22.60
N LEU A 97 0.29 12.90 22.33
CA LEU A 97 1.03 13.74 23.28
C LEU A 97 0.22 14.06 24.55
N ARG A 98 -1.11 14.10 24.42
CA ARG A 98 -2.04 14.30 25.56
C ARG A 98 -2.35 13.03 26.32
N GLY A 99 -1.91 11.87 25.82
CA GLY A 99 -2.25 10.56 26.38
C GLY A 99 -3.69 10.11 26.11
N GLU A 100 -4.37 10.75 25.15
CA GLU A 100 -5.74 10.41 24.73
C GLU A 100 -5.73 9.17 23.83
N GLU A 101 -4.66 9.01 23.04
CA GLU A 101 -4.47 7.90 22.11
C GLU A 101 -3.04 7.33 22.19
N GLN A 102 -2.83 6.18 21.56
CA GLN A 102 -1.51 5.60 21.35
C GLN A 102 -1.06 5.80 19.90
N PRO A 103 0.26 5.92 19.64
CA PRO A 103 0.76 6.02 18.28
C PRO A 103 0.35 4.79 17.45
N VAL A 104 -0.40 5.01 16.37
CA VAL A 104 -0.72 3.97 15.38
C VAL A 104 0.52 3.65 14.54
N LEU A 105 1.32 4.68 14.24
CA LEU A 105 2.61 4.57 13.57
C LEU A 105 3.73 4.80 14.61
N THR A 106 4.51 3.76 14.89
CA THR A 106 5.59 3.81 15.89
C THR A 106 6.95 4.08 15.26
N ALA A 107 7.94 4.42 16.09
CA ALA A 107 9.32 4.62 15.64
C ALA A 107 9.93 3.32 15.11
N GLU A 108 9.59 2.17 15.69
CA GLU A 108 10.08 0.86 15.29
C GLU A 108 9.56 0.49 13.89
N GLN A 109 8.29 0.80 13.56
CA GLN A 109 7.75 0.62 12.22
C GLN A 109 8.47 1.52 11.20
N ALA A 110 8.80 2.77 11.56
CA ALA A 110 9.57 3.65 10.69
C ALA A 110 10.99 3.10 10.43
N CYS A 111 11.64 2.55 11.46
CA CYS A 111 12.94 1.88 11.32
C CYS A 111 12.87 0.65 10.41
N HIS A 112 11.78 -0.13 10.47
CA HIS A 112 11.57 -1.27 9.58
C HIS A 112 11.48 -0.84 8.11
N VAL A 113 10.69 0.19 7.82
CA VAL A 113 10.59 0.75 6.46
C VAL A 113 11.94 1.25 5.95
N LEU A 114 12.73 1.89 6.83
CA LEU A 114 14.08 2.32 6.49
C LEU A 114 14.99 1.13 6.20
N GLU A 115 14.91 0.05 6.98
CA GLU A 115 15.67 -1.17 6.72
C GLU A 115 15.32 -1.76 5.35
N ILE A 116 14.04 -1.88 5.01
CA ILE A 116 13.59 -2.35 3.69
C ILE A 116 14.24 -1.54 2.57
N ALA A 117 14.23 -0.21 2.68
CA ALA A 117 14.82 0.67 1.67
C ALA A 117 16.35 0.48 1.53
N LEU A 118 17.06 0.26 2.64
CA LEU A 118 18.50 0.01 2.64
C LEU A 118 18.82 -1.38 2.06
N ARG A 119 18.12 -2.43 2.50
CA ARG A 119 18.30 -3.81 2.01
C ARG A 119 17.90 -3.96 0.54
N ALA A 120 16.93 -3.19 0.06
CA ALA A 120 16.60 -3.13 -1.37
C ALA A 120 17.80 -2.67 -2.22
N LYS A 121 18.56 -1.67 -1.74
CA LYS A 121 19.77 -1.20 -2.44
C LYS A 121 20.89 -2.24 -2.43
N GLU A 122 21.06 -2.93 -1.31
CA GLU A 122 22.02 -4.04 -1.20
C GLU A 122 21.64 -5.20 -2.11
N SER A 123 20.37 -5.60 -2.12
CA SER A 123 19.81 -6.63 -3.00
C SER A 123 20.05 -6.28 -4.48
N ALA A 124 19.75 -5.05 -4.89
CA ALA A 124 19.98 -4.59 -6.26
C ALA A 124 21.47 -4.61 -6.65
N ALA A 125 22.39 -4.29 -5.73
CA ALA A 125 23.83 -4.33 -5.98
C ALA A 125 24.38 -5.75 -6.03
N ALA A 126 23.86 -6.65 -5.20
CA ALA A 126 24.32 -8.04 -5.10
C ALA A 126 23.64 -8.99 -6.10
N GLY A 127 22.51 -8.59 -6.71
CA GLY A 127 21.75 -9.40 -7.65
C GLY A 127 21.08 -10.62 -7.00
N ARG A 128 20.76 -10.55 -5.71
CA ARG A 128 20.14 -11.65 -4.94
C ARG A 128 19.25 -11.11 -3.84
N ALA A 129 18.33 -11.96 -3.38
CA ALA A 129 17.53 -11.67 -2.19
C ALA A 129 18.41 -11.41 -0.95
N VAL A 130 17.95 -10.50 -0.10
CA VAL A 130 18.58 -10.12 1.16
C VAL A 130 17.50 -10.16 2.24
N ALA A 131 17.78 -10.85 3.34
CA ALA A 131 16.86 -10.96 4.47
C ALA A 131 16.75 -9.63 5.22
N LEU A 132 15.61 -9.41 5.87
CA LEU A 132 15.40 -8.35 6.86
C LEU A 132 15.73 -8.89 8.26
N GLU A 133 16.22 -8.03 9.14
CA GLU A 133 16.45 -8.31 10.55
C GLU A 133 15.22 -7.99 11.40
N THR A 134 14.49 -6.93 11.06
CA THR A 134 13.27 -6.54 11.78
C THR A 134 12.00 -7.20 11.20
N THR A 135 11.01 -7.44 12.06
CA THR A 135 9.74 -8.12 11.74
C THR A 135 8.55 -7.37 12.33
N PHE A 136 7.42 -7.30 11.61
CA PHE A 136 6.16 -6.70 12.03
C PHE A 136 4.96 -7.50 11.55
#